data_AF-A0A258JEA7-F1
#
_entry.id   AF-A0A258JEA7-F1
#
_cell.length_a   1.000
_cell.length_b   1.000
_cell.length_c   1.000
_cell.angle_alpha   90.00
_cell.angle_beta   90.00
_cell.angle_gamma   90.00
#
_symmetry.space_group_name_H-M   'P 1'
#
loop_
_entity.id
_entity.type
_entity.pdbx_description
1 polymer ?
#
loop_
_entity_poly.entity_id
_entity_poly.type
_entity_poly.pdbx_seq_one_letter_code
_entity_poly.pdbx_strand_id
1 'polypeptide(L)'
;TMDFIFSPITADRLVVESTLGFTKAFLQLPKTTEGNEKQELWLFWNQVDGREKTGIYDAYQSVIKELNLPIMGTRIMDSKRFRKETDDTAGYVFRSSLLPAETQLMKITKMDLFVEEFLKITQL
;
A
#
# COMPACT_ATOMS: atom_id res chain seq x y z
N THR A 1 -9.96 18.86 -0.08
CA THR A 1 -10.71 17.72 -0.64
C THR A 1 -9.83 16.48 -0.57
N MET A 2 -10.40 15.28 -0.52
CA MET A 2 -9.63 14.04 -0.49
C MET A 2 -9.74 13.38 -1.87
N ASP A 3 -8.68 13.49 -2.67
CA ASP A 3 -8.66 13.06 -4.07
C ASP A 3 -8.24 11.60 -4.23
N PHE A 4 -7.48 11.03 -3.29
CA PHE A 4 -6.97 9.66 -3.38
C PHE A 4 -7.15 8.87 -2.09
N ILE A 5 -7.52 7.60 -2.22
CA ILE A 5 -7.57 6.59 -1.16
C ILE A 5 -6.55 5.51 -1.50
N PHE A 6 -5.62 5.23 -0.60
CA PHE A 6 -4.69 4.11 -0.74
C PHE A 6 -5.04 3.03 0.28
N SER A 7 -5.48 1.87 -0.19
CA SER A 7 -5.91 0.77 0.68
C SER A 7 -4.88 -0.36 0.70
N PRO A 8 -4.25 -0.66 1.86
CA PRO A 8 -3.32 -1.77 1.99
C PRO A 8 -4.05 -3.11 1.88
N ILE A 9 -3.43 -4.08 1.21
CA ILE A 9 -3.81 -5.49 1.22
C ILE A 9 -2.62 -6.37 1.62
N THR A 10 -2.88 -7.40 2.41
CA THR A 10 -1.92 -8.46 2.75
C THR A 10 -2.34 -9.76 2.07
N ALA A 11 -1.43 -10.72 1.88
CA ALA A 11 -1.76 -12.04 1.30
C ALA A 11 -2.50 -12.96 2.30
N ASP A 12 -3.52 -12.40 2.95
CA ASP A 12 -4.46 -13.11 3.80
C ASP A 12 -5.83 -13.08 3.12
N ARG A 13 -6.48 -14.25 3.03
CA ARG A 13 -7.74 -14.39 2.30
C ARG A 13 -8.82 -13.45 2.83
N LEU A 14 -8.94 -13.30 4.15
CA LEU A 14 -9.97 -12.46 4.76
C LEU A 14 -9.71 -10.98 4.48
N VAL A 15 -8.44 -10.56 4.53
CA VAL A 15 -8.04 -9.17 4.20
C VAL A 15 -8.34 -8.86 2.74
N VAL A 16 -8.01 -9.78 1.81
CA VAL A 16 -8.31 -9.61 0.39
C VAL A 16 -9.82 -9.57 0.15
N GLU A 17 -10.59 -10.55 0.66
CA GLU A 17 -12.04 -10.61 0.47
C GLU A 17 -12.76 -9.36 1.01
N SER A 18 -12.39 -8.91 2.21
CA SER A 18 -12.98 -7.70 2.81
C SER A 18 -12.62 -6.43 2.03
N THR A 19 -11.36 -6.27 1.63
CA THR A 19 -10.91 -5.09 0.87
C THR A 19 -11.54 -5.04 -0.52
N LEU A 20 -11.65 -6.19 -1.21
CA LEU A 20 -12.32 -6.30 -2.49
C LEU A 20 -13.82 -5.98 -2.38
N GLY A 21 -14.49 -6.50 -1.35
CA GLY A 21 -15.89 -6.21 -1.08
C GLY A 21 -16.14 -4.71 -0.85
N PHE A 22 -15.32 -4.09 0.00
CA PHE A 22 -15.37 -2.65 0.24
C PHE A 22 -15.10 -1.84 -1.04
N THR A 23 -14.03 -2.15 -1.76
CA THR A 23 -13.61 -1.40 -2.95
C THR A 23 -14.69 -1.46 -4.03
N LYS A 24 -15.31 -2.62 -4.24
CA LYS A 24 -16.41 -2.77 -5.19
C LYS A 24 -17.63 -1.95 -4.77
N ALA A 25 -18.00 -1.98 -3.49
CA ALA A 25 -19.10 -1.17 -2.98
C ALA A 25 -18.82 0.33 -3.13
N PHE A 26 -17.59 0.75 -2.81
CA PHE A 26 -17.14 2.13 -2.93
C PHE A 26 -17.22 2.65 -4.38
N LEU A 27 -16.72 1.89 -5.35
CA LEU A 27 -16.78 2.27 -6.77
C LEU A 27 -18.21 2.29 -7.34
N GLN A 28 -19.17 1.63 -6.67
CA GLN A 28 -20.58 1.65 -7.04
C GLN A 28 -21.37 2.80 -6.40
N LEU A 29 -20.77 3.53 -5.44
CA LEU A 29 -21.43 4.67 -4.84
C LEU A 29 -21.68 5.75 -5.89
N PRO A 30 -22.85 6.41 -5.89
CA PRO A 30 -23.09 7.53 -6.77
C PRO A 30 -22.04 8.61 -6.50
N LYS A 31 -21.43 9.15 -7.55
CA LYS A 31 -20.66 10.40 -7.44
C LYS A 31 -21.65 11.49 -7.06
N THR A 32 -21.75 11.79 -5.77
CA THR A 32 -22.67 12.82 -5.28
C THR A 32 -22.14 14.20 -5.64
N THR A 33 -23.02 15.18 -5.82
CA THR A 33 -22.66 16.58 -6.11
C THR A 33 -21.89 17.24 -4.95
N GLU A 34 -21.96 16.66 -3.74
CA GLU A 34 -21.19 17.02 -2.55
C GLU A 34 -19.91 16.15 -2.37
N GLY A 35 -19.81 15.05 -3.12
CA GLY A 35 -18.69 14.13 -3.12
C GLY A 35 -17.63 14.55 -4.14
N ASN A 36 -16.41 14.07 -3.95
CA ASN A 36 -15.31 14.42 -4.83
C ASN A 36 -15.36 13.60 -6.12
N GLU A 37 -15.75 14.21 -7.24
CA GLU A 37 -15.88 13.54 -8.55
C GLU A 37 -14.58 12.85 -9.00
N LYS A 38 -13.44 13.33 -8.50
CA LYS A 38 -12.08 12.85 -8.79
C LYS A 38 -11.54 11.86 -7.76
N GLN A 39 -12.34 11.40 -6.81
CA GLN A 39 -11.85 10.47 -5.80
C GLN A 39 -11.47 9.12 -6.44
N GLU A 40 -10.20 8.75 -6.33
CA GLU A 40 -9.68 7.48 -6.80
C GLU A 40 -9.29 6.57 -5.63
N LEU A 41 -9.46 5.26 -5.79
CA LEU A 41 -9.01 4.26 -4.83
C LEU A 41 -7.98 3.34 -5.48
N TRP A 42 -6.79 3.28 -4.87
CA TRP A 42 -5.67 2.45 -5.28
C TRP A 42 -5.34 1.41 -4.20
N LEU A 43 -5.30 0.14 -4.60
CA LEU A 43 -4.83 -0.94 -3.75
C LEU A 43 -3.29 -1.02 -3.77
N PHE A 44 -2.68 -1.48 -2.69
CA PHE A 44 -1.25 -1.79 -2.68
C PHE A 44 -0.92 -2.95 -1.76
N TRP A 45 0.07 -3.75 -2.14
CA TRP A 45 0.54 -4.86 -1.31
C TRP A 45 1.38 -4.35 -0.15
N ASN A 46 0.95 -4.69 1.06
CA ASN A 46 1.66 -4.44 2.30
C ASN A 46 2.09 -5.77 2.94
N GLN A 47 3.12 -5.71 3.79
CA GLN A 47 3.65 -6.86 4.52
C GLN A 47 3.97 -8.06 3.61
N VAL A 48 4.57 -7.79 2.45
CA VAL A 48 4.93 -8.84 1.49
C VAL A 48 6.07 -9.67 2.04
N ASP A 49 5.79 -10.95 2.32
CA ASP A 49 6.81 -11.92 2.69
C ASP A 49 7.60 -12.36 1.46
N GLY A 50 8.85 -11.91 1.35
CA GLY A 50 9.75 -12.30 0.25
C GLY A 50 10.15 -13.78 0.25
N ARG A 51 9.82 -14.53 1.30
CA ARG A 51 10.06 -15.97 1.41
C ARG A 51 8.90 -16.80 0.85
N GLU A 52 7.75 -16.18 0.63
CA GLU A 52 6.57 -16.83 0.07
C GLU A 52 6.80 -17.14 -1.42
N LYS A 53 6.61 -18.41 -1.80
CA LYS A 53 6.91 -18.95 -3.15
C LYS A 53 5.70 -19.60 -3.84
N THR A 54 4.55 -19.64 -3.18
CA THR A 54 3.32 -20.28 -3.68
C THR A 54 2.65 -19.52 -4.83
N GLY A 55 3.12 -18.31 -5.16
CA GLY A 55 2.48 -17.47 -6.18
C GLY A 55 1.19 -16.78 -5.71
N ILE A 56 0.88 -16.83 -4.41
CA ILE A 56 -0.36 -16.30 -3.84
C ILE A 56 -0.60 -14.81 -4.16
N TYR A 57 0.45 -13.99 -4.16
CA TYR A 57 0.35 -12.57 -4.53
C TYR A 57 -0.09 -12.41 -5.99
N ASP A 58 0.42 -13.23 -6.89
CA ASP A 58 0.11 -13.12 -8.31
C ASP A 58 -1.30 -13.67 -8.62
N ALA A 59 -1.72 -14.71 -7.91
CA ALA A 59 -3.09 -15.21 -7.96
C ALA A 59 -4.10 -14.14 -7.52
N TYR A 60 -3.91 -13.52 -6.35
CA TYR A 60 -4.79 -12.44 -5.90
C TYR A 60 -4.72 -11.20 -6.79
N GLN A 61 -3.52 -10.83 -7.26
CA GLN A 61 -3.35 -9.69 -8.16
C GLN A 61 -4.06 -9.90 -9.49
N SER A 62 -4.16 -11.15 -9.97
CA SER A 62 -4.94 -11.48 -11.17
C SER A 62 -6.43 -11.25 -10.93
N VAL A 63 -6.98 -11.70 -9.81
CA VAL A 63 -8.37 -11.44 -9.42
C VAL A 63 -8.67 -9.95 -9.29
N ILE A 64 -7.78 -9.18 -8.65
CA ILE A 64 -7.91 -7.72 -8.52
C ILE A 64 -8.00 -7.05 -9.89
N LYS A 65 -7.16 -7.46 -10.85
CA LYS A 65 -7.17 -6.96 -12.21
C LYS A 65 -8.44 -7.35 -12.98
N GLU A 66 -8.92 -8.58 -12.82
CA GLU A 66 -10.19 -9.04 -13.43
C GLU A 66 -11.39 -8.21 -12.95
N LEU A 67 -11.33 -7.72 -11.71
CA LEU A 67 -12.34 -6.83 -11.14
C LEU A 67 -12.17 -5.36 -11.58
N ASN A 68 -11.19 -5.05 -12.44
CA ASN A 68 -10.83 -3.69 -12.88
C ASN A 68 -10.54 -2.73 -11.71
N LEU A 69 -9.99 -3.24 -10.61
CA LEU A 69 -9.63 -2.42 -9.46
C LEU A 69 -8.20 -1.88 -9.63
N PRO A 70 -7.97 -0.56 -9.43
CA PRO A 70 -6.62 0.00 -9.49
C PRO A 70 -5.74 -0.60 -8.40
N ILE A 71 -4.54 -1.06 -8.79
CA ILE A 71 -3.54 -1.61 -7.88
C ILE A 71 -2.15 -1.12 -8.28
N MET A 72 -1.38 -0.69 -7.30
CA MET A 72 0.02 -0.30 -7.44
C MET A 72 0.89 -1.50 -7.84
N GLY A 73 1.88 -1.27 -8.70
CA GLY A 73 2.86 -2.29 -9.10
C GLY A 73 3.92 -2.57 -8.02
N THR A 74 4.20 -1.58 -7.18
CA THR A 74 5.15 -1.70 -6.07
C THR A 74 4.56 -2.47 -4.89
N ARG A 75 5.45 -3.05 -4.08
CA ARG A 75 5.11 -3.92 -2.96
C ARG A 75 5.96 -3.54 -1.76
N ILE A 76 5.33 -3.30 -0.61
CA ILE A 76 6.03 -3.03 0.65
C ILE A 76 6.33 -4.35 1.35
N MET A 77 7.61 -4.61 1.64
CA MET A 77 8.06 -5.87 2.23
C MET A 77 7.68 -5.97 3.71
N ASP A 78 7.40 -7.18 4.21
CA ASP A 78 7.32 -7.40 5.66
C ASP A 78 8.70 -7.18 6.30
N SER A 79 8.73 -6.37 7.36
CA SER A 79 9.97 -6.04 8.05
C SER A 79 9.72 -5.55 9.46
N LYS A 80 10.37 -6.17 10.43
CA LYS A 80 10.37 -5.70 11.83
C LYS A 80 11.00 -4.32 11.97
N ARG A 81 11.81 -3.87 11.01
CA ARG A 81 12.48 -2.55 11.02
C ARG A 81 11.45 -1.41 11.00
N PHE A 82 10.29 -1.63 10.38
CA PHE A 82 9.19 -0.70 10.46
C PHE A 82 8.72 -0.45 11.89
N ARG A 83 8.97 -1.33 12.86
CA ARG A 83 8.53 -1.18 14.26
C ARG A 83 9.54 -0.48 15.15
N LYS A 84 10.75 -0.22 14.65
CA LYS A 84 11.82 0.35 15.44
C LYS A 84 11.66 1.87 15.53
N GLU A 85 11.44 2.35 16.75
CA GLU A 85 11.52 3.77 17.10
C GLU A 85 12.95 4.12 17.52
N THR A 86 13.20 5.40 17.78
CA THR A 86 14.51 5.89 18.21
C THR A 86 14.76 5.38 19.64
N ASP A 87 15.42 4.23 19.79
CA ASP A 87 15.96 3.78 21.08
C ASP A 87 17.31 4.48 21.34
N ASP A 88 17.75 4.53 22.61
CA ASP A 88 19.06 5.08 23.05
C ASP A 88 20.29 4.36 22.45
N THR A 89 20.07 3.34 21.61
CA THR A 89 21.12 2.71 20.82
C THR A 89 21.14 3.35 19.44
N ALA A 90 22.32 3.74 18.95
CA ALA A 90 22.59 4.38 17.65
C ALA A 90 22.24 3.51 16.41
N GLY A 91 21.10 2.82 16.44
CA GLY A 91 20.58 2.03 15.35
C GLY A 91 19.64 2.87 14.49
N TYR A 92 19.71 2.60 13.19
CA TYR A 92 18.83 3.01 12.10
C TYR A 92 17.40 3.42 12.52
N VAL A 93 16.96 4.58 12.03
CA VAL A 93 15.66 5.19 12.34
C VAL A 93 14.70 5.01 11.17
N PHE A 94 13.52 4.42 11.43
CA PHE A 94 12.44 4.32 10.44
C PHE A 94 11.22 5.15 10.84
N ARG A 95 10.83 5.09 12.13
CA ARG A 95 9.76 5.92 12.69
C ARG A 95 10.34 7.11 13.42
N SER A 96 10.20 8.29 12.84
CA SER A 96 10.48 9.55 13.52
C SER A 96 9.67 10.68 12.89
N SER A 97 9.23 11.62 13.72
CA SER A 97 8.67 12.89 13.27
C SER A 97 9.73 13.97 13.05
N LEU A 98 10.96 13.74 13.54
CA LEU A 98 12.06 14.70 13.51
C LEU A 98 13.13 14.33 12.46
N LEU A 99 13.32 13.04 12.21
CA LEU A 99 14.35 12.52 11.33
C LEU A 99 13.73 11.78 10.14
N PRO A 100 14.29 11.94 8.92
CA PRO A 100 13.88 11.12 7.79
C PRO A 100 14.23 9.65 8.02
N ALA A 101 13.46 8.75 7.41
CA ALA A 101 13.78 7.33 7.40
C ALA A 101 15.12 7.11 6.67
N GLU A 102 15.96 6.23 7.20
CA GLU A 102 17.26 5.96 6.61
C GLU A 102 17.13 5.32 5.21
N THR A 103 17.90 5.84 4.24
CA THR A 103 17.80 5.44 2.82
C THR A 103 18.00 3.94 2.59
N GLN A 104 18.91 3.31 3.34
CA GLN A 104 19.14 1.86 3.21
C GLN A 104 17.90 1.06 3.67
N LEU A 105 17.23 1.51 4.73
CA LEU A 105 16.01 0.86 5.20
C LEU A 105 14.89 0.99 4.16
N MET A 106 14.71 2.19 3.59
CA MET A 106 13.72 2.46 2.56
C MET A 106 13.86 1.49 1.39
N LYS A 107 15.09 1.29 0.90
CA LYS A 107 15.43 0.35 -0.17
C LYS A 107 15.13 -1.10 0.19
N ILE A 108 15.53 -1.53 1.39
CA ILE A 108 15.32 -2.93 1.85
C ILE A 108 13.83 -3.24 1.97
N THR A 109 13.03 -2.27 2.44
CA THR A 109 11.58 -2.44 2.59
C THR A 109 10.80 -2.12 1.31
N LYS A 110 11.49 -1.67 0.25
CA LYS A 110 10.91 -1.15 -0.99
C LYS A 110 9.94 0.02 -0.79
N MET A 111 10.11 0.76 0.31
CA MET A 111 9.28 1.93 0.62
C MET A 111 9.64 3.10 -0.29
N ASP A 112 10.90 3.19 -0.71
CA ASP A 112 11.35 4.14 -1.74
C ASP A 112 10.55 3.98 -3.05
N LEU A 113 10.43 2.75 -3.54
CA LEU A 113 9.66 2.45 -4.76
C LEU A 113 8.17 2.79 -4.58
N PHE A 114 7.59 2.43 -3.43
CA PHE A 114 6.21 2.78 -3.11
C PHE A 114 5.99 4.29 -3.14
N VAL A 115 6.88 5.08 -2.52
CA VAL A 115 6.80 6.54 -2.51
C VAL A 115 6.94 7.10 -3.93
N GLU A 116 7.86 6.58 -4.75
CA GLU A 116 7.99 7.01 -6.15
C GLU A 116 6.72 6.75 -6.98
N GLU A 117 6.08 5.60 -6.81
CA GLU A 117 4.83 5.29 -7.51
C GLU A 117 3.66 6.12 -6.96
N PHE A 118 3.58 6.29 -5.64
CA PHE A 118 2.60 7.15 -4.99
C PHE A 118 2.64 8.57 -5.55
N LEU A 119 3.82 9.20 -5.59
CA LEU A 119 4.00 10.56 -6.10
C LEU A 119 3.59 10.68 -7.58
N LYS A 120 3.89 9.65 -8.39
CA LYS A 120 3.44 9.61 -9.80
C LYS A 120 1.91 9.54 -9.92
N ILE A 121 1.25 8.74 -9.08
CA ILE A 121 -0.22 8.63 -9.07
C ILE A 121 -0.85 9.95 -8.61
N THR A 122 -0.33 10.55 -7.54
CA THR A 122 -0.89 11.79 -6.98
C THR A 122 -0.47 13.06 -7.71
N GLN A 123 0.48 12.97 -8.66
CA GLN A 123 1.06 14.11 -9.38
C GLN A 123 1.68 15.16 -8.45
N LEU A 124 2.39 14.70 -7.42
CA LEU A 124 3.09 15.53 -6.42
C LEU A 124 4.61 15.54 -6.63
#